data_AF-A0A9Q1CC25-F1
#
_entry.id   AF-A0A9Q1CC25-F1
#
_cell.length_a   1.000
_cell.length_b   1.000
_cell.length_c   1.000
_cell.angle_alpha   90.00
_cell.angle_beta   90.00
_cell.angle_gamma   90.00
#
_symmetry.space_group_name_H-M   'P 1'
#
loop_
_entity.id
_entity.type
_entity.pdbx_description
1 polymer ?
#
loop_
_entity_poly.entity_id
_entity_poly.type
_entity_poly.pdbx_seq_one_letter_code
_entity_poly.pdbx_strand_id
1 'polypeptide(L)'
;MRGNSCRLTSSNQSKMLPVTLKRSVRTGYLIAKRNISYVQGQSPEPKVREYFYYIDHQGQLFLDDTKVKNFITCFKDKKFLAFFFKRLKINNLENDYRSHFPYLSPCGRERNYIRCDDRPFVFTHILSRDNSEQDLLACNFCGDKLTVPLEPENIFMLPQSGRIYHPAPEKVYATMRDLTKKSALEEAAGDCLNKTLFIKELDVSKEDSVKKFSADILKSESKIDILINNAGYGQAGSFEHVSLEKSRDLFETNLFGAIHLTQQFIPSMKRQKSGHILFISSTVSTFGIPFCEIYTASKCAIDGIAESLAPTLALFNVKVTIICPGPVDTKFGPSMAMFDQNESDEETMAIRKQYLKNLQQIISGNIQTSQEVAKVIKEAIEADKPNFRYYTSEKDLKDARAKLADTTGNAAIQFINNTFFEGVKLSSL
;
A
#
# COMPACT_ATOMS: atom_id res chain seq x y z
N MET A 1 -11.73 -23.70 61.34
CA MET A 1 -12.91 -24.35 61.95
C MET A 1 -14.09 -23.39 61.86
N ARG A 2 -15.22 -23.87 61.29
CA ARG A 2 -16.64 -23.38 61.33
C ARG A 2 -16.89 -21.85 61.33
N GLY A 3 -17.48 -21.27 60.29
CA GLY A 3 -18.93 -21.18 59.98
C GLY A 3 -19.16 -19.78 59.35
N ASN A 4 -20.20 -19.42 58.60
CA ASN A 4 -21.51 -19.97 58.29
C ASN A 4 -21.94 -19.44 56.91
N SER A 5 -22.67 -20.27 56.16
CA SER A 5 -23.33 -19.94 54.91
C SER A 5 -24.56 -19.04 55.12
N CYS A 6 -24.80 -18.10 54.21
CA CYS A 6 -26.12 -17.53 53.99
C CYS A 6 -26.43 -17.57 52.48
N ARG A 7 -27.24 -18.55 52.07
CA ARG A 7 -27.88 -18.61 50.74
C ARG A 7 -29.15 -17.79 50.82
N LEU A 8 -29.29 -16.79 49.95
CA LEU A 8 -30.57 -16.21 49.59
C LEU A 8 -30.79 -16.46 48.10
N THR A 9 -31.76 -17.34 47.84
CA THR A 9 -32.37 -17.61 46.54
C THR A 9 -33.26 -16.45 46.15
N SER A 10 -33.08 -15.89 44.96
CA SER A 10 -34.13 -15.11 44.29
C SER A 10 -34.38 -15.66 42.89
N SER A 11 -35.57 -16.21 42.75
CA SER A 11 -36.23 -16.56 41.50
C SER A 11 -36.51 -15.28 40.70
N ASN A 12 -36.13 -15.25 39.42
CA ASN A 12 -36.73 -14.33 38.48
C ASN A 12 -37.23 -15.12 37.28
N GLN A 13 -38.53 -15.43 37.34
CA GLN A 13 -39.32 -16.00 36.27
C GLN A 13 -39.32 -15.06 35.07
N SER A 14 -38.95 -15.58 33.92
CA SER A 14 -39.16 -14.98 32.61
C SER A 14 -40.67 -14.89 32.35
N LYS A 15 -41.26 -13.71 32.51
CA LYS A 15 -42.63 -13.45 32.03
C LYS A 15 -42.59 -13.26 30.51
N MET A 16 -42.90 -14.33 29.77
CA MET A 16 -43.36 -14.21 28.38
C MET A 16 -44.76 -13.59 28.36
N LEU A 17 -44.91 -12.45 27.69
CA LEU A 17 -46.20 -11.92 27.25
C LEU A 17 -46.43 -12.33 25.78
N PRO A 18 -47.66 -12.68 25.37
CA PRO A 18 -47.92 -13.23 24.05
C PRO A 18 -47.83 -12.15 22.97
N VAL A 19 -47.15 -12.48 21.87
CA VAL A 19 -47.10 -11.65 20.66
C VAL A 19 -48.40 -11.87 19.88
N THR A 20 -49.24 -10.84 19.86
CA THR A 20 -50.41 -10.78 18.97
C THR A 20 -49.95 -10.48 17.55
N LEU A 21 -49.91 -11.51 16.69
CA LEU A 21 -49.65 -11.36 15.25
C LEU A 21 -50.86 -10.73 14.56
N LYS A 22 -50.85 -9.40 14.36
CA LYS A 22 -51.66 -8.76 13.32
C LYS A 22 -50.89 -8.81 12.00
N ARG A 23 -51.33 -9.69 11.09
CA ARG A 23 -50.88 -9.75 9.69
C ARG A 23 -51.32 -8.47 8.97
N SER A 24 -50.35 -7.69 8.50
CA SER A 24 -50.52 -6.73 7.41
C SER A 24 -49.32 -6.88 6.48
N VAL A 25 -49.59 -7.40 5.28
CA VAL A 25 -48.58 -7.67 4.25
C VAL A 25 -48.20 -6.35 3.57
N ARG A 26 -46.99 -5.87 3.84
CA ARG A 26 -46.25 -4.98 2.93
C ARG A 26 -44.77 -5.35 2.97
N THR A 27 -44.23 -5.60 1.79
CA THR A 27 -42.86 -6.00 1.50
C THR A 27 -41.88 -4.97 2.04
N GLY A 28 -41.24 -5.29 3.17
CA GLY A 28 -40.16 -4.51 3.76
C GLY A 28 -39.04 -5.47 4.15
N TYR A 29 -37.81 -5.16 3.75
CA TYR A 29 -36.61 -5.84 4.22
C TYR A 29 -36.60 -5.83 5.76
N LEU A 30 -36.90 -6.98 6.37
CA LEU A 30 -36.71 -7.19 7.80
C LEU A 30 -35.22 -7.33 8.08
N ILE A 31 -34.56 -6.20 8.36
CA ILE A 31 -33.26 -6.23 9.03
C ILE A 31 -33.53 -6.70 10.47
N ALA A 32 -33.34 -7.98 10.73
CA ALA A 32 -33.30 -8.50 12.09
C ALA A 32 -32.10 -7.86 12.80
N LYS A 33 -32.32 -6.76 13.54
CA LYS A 33 -31.35 -6.27 14.52
C LYS A 33 -31.18 -7.36 15.57
N ARG A 34 -30.13 -8.18 15.44
CA ARG A 34 -29.67 -9.03 16.54
C ARG A 34 -29.31 -8.10 17.69
N ASN A 35 -30.08 -8.12 18.77
CA ASN A 35 -29.67 -7.45 20.01
C ASN A 35 -28.42 -8.16 20.52
N ILE A 36 -27.29 -7.45 20.52
CA ILE A 36 -26.07 -7.94 21.13
C ILE A 36 -26.17 -7.78 22.64
N SER A 37 -25.79 -8.83 23.37
CA SER A 37 -25.71 -8.84 24.82
C SER A 37 -24.25 -8.80 25.25
N TYR A 38 -23.90 -7.87 26.12
CA TYR A 38 -22.58 -7.77 26.75
C TYR A 38 -22.72 -7.25 28.18
N VAL A 39 -21.69 -7.44 29.00
CA VAL A 39 -21.59 -6.88 30.36
C VAL A 39 -20.27 -6.12 30.47
N GLN A 40 -20.32 -4.88 30.99
CA GLN A 40 -19.10 -4.10 31.23
C GLN A 40 -18.17 -4.81 32.20
N GLY A 41 -16.88 -4.91 31.86
CA GLY A 41 -15.87 -5.55 32.69
C GLY A 41 -15.90 -7.08 32.69
N GLN A 42 -16.67 -7.71 31.80
CA GLN A 42 -16.71 -9.17 31.67
C GLN A 42 -15.33 -9.77 31.36
N SER A 43 -15.10 -11.02 31.75
CA SER A 43 -13.82 -11.71 31.54
C SER A 43 -14.03 -13.08 30.90
N PRO A 44 -14.36 -13.14 29.60
CA PRO A 44 -14.57 -14.42 28.90
C PRO A 44 -13.26 -15.21 28.72
N GLU A 45 -12.12 -14.52 28.75
CA GLU A 45 -10.78 -15.13 28.70
C GLU A 45 -10.01 -14.85 30.00
N PRO A 46 -9.15 -15.79 30.46
CA PRO A 46 -8.30 -15.58 31.62
C PRO A 46 -7.43 -14.33 31.47
N LYS A 47 -7.42 -13.47 32.50
CA LYS A 47 -6.62 -12.22 32.58
C LYS A 47 -6.99 -11.13 31.55
N VAL A 48 -8.11 -11.28 30.84
CA VAL A 48 -8.63 -10.26 29.91
C VAL A 48 -9.96 -9.74 30.43
N ARG A 49 -10.07 -8.42 30.58
CA ARG A 49 -11.34 -7.74 30.86
C ARG A 49 -11.84 -7.01 29.63
N GLU A 50 -13.12 -7.17 29.31
CA GLU A 50 -13.74 -6.53 28.17
C GLU A 50 -14.61 -5.35 28.61
N TYR A 51 -14.43 -4.21 27.94
CA TYR A 51 -15.22 -3.00 28.14
C TYR A 51 -15.77 -2.53 26.79
N PHE A 52 -16.90 -1.86 26.81
CA PHE A 52 -17.62 -1.43 25.62
C PHE A 52 -17.82 0.07 25.69
N TYR A 53 -17.40 0.78 24.63
CA TYR A 53 -17.43 2.22 24.55
C TYR A 53 -18.16 2.72 23.31
N TYR A 54 -18.69 3.93 23.42
CA TYR A 54 -19.24 4.72 22.34
C TYR A 54 -18.48 6.05 22.21
N ILE A 55 -18.10 6.40 20.99
CA ILE A 55 -17.56 7.73 20.66
C ILE A 55 -18.65 8.52 19.94
N ASP A 56 -18.98 9.69 20.47
CA ASP A 56 -19.95 10.57 19.85
C ASP A 56 -19.36 11.42 18.71
N HIS A 57 -20.21 12.19 18.03
CA HIS A 57 -19.81 13.11 16.98
C HIS A 57 -18.85 14.24 17.41
N GLN A 58 -18.71 14.51 18.71
CA GLN A 58 -17.74 15.49 19.22
C GLN A 58 -16.38 14.85 19.53
N GLY A 59 -16.28 13.52 19.51
CA GLY A 59 -15.06 12.77 19.83
C GLY A 59 -14.94 12.42 21.32
N GLN A 60 -15.99 12.58 22.11
CA GLN A 60 -16.02 12.21 23.53
C GLN A 60 -16.24 10.70 23.68
N LEU A 61 -15.56 10.10 24.67
CA LEU A 61 -15.54 8.66 24.91
C LEU A 61 -16.46 8.29 26.10
N PHE A 62 -17.54 7.57 25.84
CA PHE A 62 -18.53 7.10 26.83
C PHE A 62 -18.48 5.58 27.00
N LEU A 63 -18.85 5.08 28.17
CA LEU A 63 -19.23 3.66 28.31
C LEU A 63 -20.54 3.40 27.56
N ASP A 64 -20.65 2.28 26.86
CA ASP A 64 -21.74 2.04 25.91
C ASP A 64 -23.13 1.88 26.55
N ASP A 65 -23.17 1.36 27.78
CA ASP A 65 -24.37 1.05 28.54
C ASP A 65 -24.85 2.18 29.46
N THR A 66 -24.17 3.34 29.47
CA THR A 66 -24.61 4.47 30.29
C THR A 66 -25.86 5.10 29.70
N LYS A 67 -26.97 5.04 30.46
CA LYS A 67 -28.23 5.69 30.09
C LYS A 67 -28.02 7.20 30.01
N VAL A 68 -28.05 7.72 28.79
CA VAL A 68 -27.98 9.15 28.42
C VAL A 68 -26.75 9.86 28.96
N LYS A 69 -25.73 10.03 28.10
CA LYS A 69 -24.86 11.23 28.00
C LYS A 69 -24.55 11.95 29.33
N ASN A 70 -24.28 11.19 30.38
CA ASN A 70 -24.03 11.76 31.69
C ASN A 70 -22.59 12.29 31.58
N PHE A 71 -22.44 13.61 31.40
CA PHE A 71 -21.17 14.27 31.03
C PHE A 71 -20.01 13.82 31.92
N ILE A 72 -20.29 13.51 33.19
CA ILE A 72 -19.29 13.00 34.15
C ILE A 72 -18.58 11.74 33.64
N THR A 73 -19.29 10.86 32.94
CA THR A 73 -18.74 9.55 32.52
C THR A 73 -17.78 9.63 31.33
N CYS A 74 -17.84 10.70 30.54
CA CYS A 74 -16.88 10.95 29.45
C CYS A 74 -15.66 11.76 29.87
N PHE A 75 -15.65 12.34 31.07
CA PHE A 75 -14.43 12.96 31.60
C PHE A 75 -13.39 11.88 31.85
N LYS A 76 -12.38 11.87 30.98
CA LYS A 76 -11.17 11.08 31.10
C LYS A 76 -9.99 12.02 31.07
N ASP A 77 -8.92 11.67 31.76
CA ASP A 77 -7.72 12.47 31.71
C ASP A 77 -7.07 12.39 30.31
N LYS A 78 -6.39 13.47 29.91
CA LYS A 78 -5.76 13.57 28.58
C LYS A 78 -4.70 12.49 28.34
N LYS A 79 -4.01 11.99 29.39
CA LYS A 79 -3.00 10.92 29.24
C LYS A 79 -3.67 9.60 28.91
N PHE A 80 -4.77 9.26 29.59
CA PHE A 80 -5.58 8.09 29.27
C PHE A 80 -6.15 8.16 27.86
N LEU A 81 -6.77 9.28 27.47
CA LEU A 81 -7.33 9.43 26.11
C LEU A 81 -6.25 9.25 25.05
N ALA A 82 -5.10 9.90 25.20
CA ALA A 82 -3.98 9.71 24.28
C ALA A 82 -3.48 8.26 24.27
N PHE A 83 -3.41 7.60 25.42
CA PHE A 83 -3.01 6.19 25.52
C PHE A 83 -4.00 5.25 24.82
N PHE A 84 -5.30 5.50 25.00
CA PHE A 84 -6.42 4.74 24.43
C PHE A 84 -6.50 4.91 22.91
N PHE A 85 -6.52 6.16 22.43
CA PHE A 85 -6.66 6.45 20.99
C PHE A 85 -5.41 6.07 20.19
N LYS A 86 -4.19 6.21 20.74
CA LYS A 86 -2.96 5.74 20.07
C LYS A 86 -2.90 4.23 19.82
N ARG A 87 -3.75 3.44 20.50
CA ARG A 87 -3.82 1.97 20.35
C ARG A 87 -5.06 1.52 19.60
N LEU A 88 -5.90 2.46 19.19
CA LEU A 88 -7.12 2.17 18.47
C LEU A 88 -6.80 1.45 17.15
N LYS A 89 -7.50 0.36 16.89
CA LYS A 89 -7.40 -0.44 15.67
C LYS A 89 -8.76 -0.99 15.28
N ILE A 90 -8.86 -1.51 14.06
CA ILE A 90 -10.07 -2.22 13.63
C ILE A 90 -10.22 -3.51 14.44
N ASN A 91 -11.46 -3.81 14.83
CA ASN A 91 -11.81 -5.07 15.46
C ASN A 91 -11.80 -6.19 14.41
N ASN A 92 -10.69 -6.93 14.36
CA ASN A 92 -10.51 -8.08 13.48
C ASN A 92 -10.72 -9.42 14.21
N LEU A 93 -11.24 -9.41 15.43
CA LEU A 93 -11.50 -10.64 16.18
C LEU A 93 -12.72 -11.37 15.59
N GLU A 94 -12.65 -12.69 15.55
CA GLU A 94 -13.79 -13.56 15.24
C GLU A 94 -14.68 -13.68 16.46
N ASN A 95 -15.46 -12.62 16.72
CA ASN A 95 -16.43 -12.59 17.80
C ASN A 95 -17.74 -11.95 17.33
N ASP A 96 -18.81 -12.17 18.11
CA ASP A 96 -20.14 -11.63 17.80
C ASP A 96 -20.16 -10.10 17.81
N TYR A 97 -19.25 -9.45 18.56
CA TYR A 97 -19.19 -8.00 18.73
C TYR A 97 -18.73 -7.24 17.49
N ARG A 98 -17.95 -7.85 16.59
CA ARG A 98 -17.32 -7.17 15.44
C ARG A 98 -18.28 -6.34 14.58
N SER A 99 -19.50 -6.83 14.40
CA SER A 99 -20.52 -6.14 13.60
C SER A 99 -21.06 -4.86 14.24
N HIS A 100 -21.08 -4.78 15.57
CA HIS A 100 -21.62 -3.65 16.33
C HIS A 100 -20.53 -2.75 16.91
N PHE A 101 -19.35 -3.31 17.19
CA PHE A 101 -18.16 -2.63 17.70
C PHE A 101 -17.00 -2.85 16.71
N PRO A 102 -16.95 -2.03 15.64
CA PRO A 102 -15.98 -2.19 14.57
C PRO A 102 -14.55 -1.82 14.97
N TYR A 103 -14.35 -1.22 16.14
CA TYR A 103 -13.04 -0.79 16.62
C TYR A 103 -12.68 -1.43 17.97
N LEU A 104 -11.39 -1.50 18.24
CA LEU A 104 -10.83 -2.05 19.47
C LEU A 104 -9.64 -1.20 19.92
N SER A 105 -9.54 -0.92 21.22
CA SER A 105 -8.34 -0.35 21.85
C SER A 105 -7.82 -1.29 22.95
N PRO A 106 -6.71 -2.02 22.73
CA PRO A 106 -6.10 -2.87 23.74
C PRO A 106 -5.29 -2.03 24.75
N CYS A 107 -5.65 -2.11 26.02
CA CYS A 107 -5.04 -1.38 27.12
C CYS A 107 -4.49 -2.35 28.18
N GLY A 108 -3.42 -3.06 27.84
CA GLY A 108 -2.83 -4.07 28.73
C GLY A 108 -3.74 -5.29 28.89
N ARG A 109 -4.32 -5.48 30.08
CA ARG A 109 -5.30 -6.55 30.36
C ARG A 109 -6.71 -6.21 29.90
N GLU A 110 -6.94 -4.98 29.46
CA GLU A 110 -8.25 -4.50 29.05
C GLU A 110 -8.38 -4.53 27.53
N ARG A 111 -9.48 -5.12 27.06
CA ARG A 111 -9.91 -5.18 25.67
C ARG A 111 -11.12 -4.28 25.53
N ASN A 112 -10.91 -3.08 25.01
CA ASN A 112 -11.96 -2.08 24.90
C ASN A 112 -12.55 -2.15 23.49
N TYR A 113 -13.81 -2.55 23.34
CA TYR A 113 -14.57 -2.54 22.10
C TYR A 113 -15.24 -1.17 21.91
N ILE A 114 -15.21 -0.65 20.69
CA ILE A 114 -15.66 0.72 20.42
C ILE A 114 -16.58 0.73 19.20
N ARG A 115 -17.68 1.46 19.34
CA ARG A 115 -18.54 1.90 18.24
C ARG A 115 -18.61 3.43 18.21
N CYS A 116 -18.93 3.99 17.07
CA CYS A 116 -19.02 5.44 16.89
C CYS A 116 -20.06 5.79 15.82
N ASP A 117 -20.48 7.06 15.79
CA ASP A 117 -21.43 7.54 14.77
C ASP A 117 -20.84 7.57 13.35
N ASP A 118 -19.51 7.63 13.23
CA ASP A 118 -18.82 7.73 11.94
C ASP A 118 -17.43 7.13 11.95
N ARG A 119 -16.44 7.95 12.32
CA ARG A 119 -15.04 7.59 12.47
C ARG A 119 -14.66 7.85 13.92
N PRO A 120 -13.72 7.05 14.46
CA PRO A 120 -13.38 7.14 15.86
C PRO A 120 -12.44 8.31 16.18
N PHE A 121 -11.93 9.00 15.15
CA PHE A 121 -11.11 10.20 15.28
C PHE A 121 -11.92 11.43 14.90
N VAL A 122 -11.96 12.41 15.81
CA VAL A 122 -12.60 13.71 15.62
C VAL A 122 -11.58 14.78 16.00
N PHE A 123 -11.31 15.71 15.08
CA PHE A 123 -10.47 16.87 15.35
C PHE A 123 -11.29 17.91 16.09
N THR A 124 -10.86 18.27 17.31
CA THR A 124 -11.68 19.09 18.21
C THR A 124 -11.20 20.52 18.36
N HIS A 125 -9.90 20.77 18.24
CA HIS A 125 -9.30 22.10 18.40
C HIS A 125 -8.11 22.27 17.46
N ILE A 126 -7.91 23.50 16.98
CA ILE A 126 -6.65 23.92 16.37
C ILE A 126 -5.76 24.44 17.51
N LEU A 127 -4.52 23.97 17.56
CA LEU A 127 -3.49 24.42 18.48
C LEU A 127 -2.47 25.23 17.67
N SER A 128 -2.56 26.56 17.79
CA SER A 128 -1.51 27.44 17.30
C SER A 128 -0.35 27.45 18.28
N ARG A 129 0.87 27.26 17.78
CA ARG A 129 2.08 27.41 18.59
C ARG A 129 2.75 28.72 18.22
N ASP A 130 2.95 29.58 19.21
CA ASP A 130 3.75 30.78 19.06
C ASP A 130 5.15 30.37 18.55
N ASN A 131 5.55 30.90 17.39
CA ASN A 131 6.81 30.64 16.67
C ASN A 131 6.94 29.30 15.90
N SER A 132 5.87 28.57 15.60
CA SER A 132 5.93 27.48 14.60
C SER A 132 5.23 27.87 13.30
N GLU A 133 5.76 27.46 12.15
CA GLU A 133 5.15 27.72 10.84
C GLU A 133 3.84 26.95 10.58
N GLN A 134 3.47 25.96 11.43
CA GLN A 134 2.33 25.08 11.14
C GLN A 134 1.42 24.85 12.36
N ASP A 135 0.13 25.16 12.19
CA ASP A 135 -0.93 24.85 13.14
C ASP A 135 -1.15 23.33 13.29
N LEU A 136 -1.61 22.89 14.46
CA LEU A 136 -1.87 21.47 14.75
C LEU A 136 -3.34 21.22 15.06
N LEU A 137 -3.90 20.12 14.58
CA LEU A 137 -5.23 19.62 14.97
C LEU A 137 -5.12 18.65 16.15
N ALA A 138 -5.83 18.93 17.25
CA ALA A 138 -5.93 18.05 18.40
C ALA A 138 -7.07 17.02 18.23
N CYS A 139 -6.79 15.75 18.51
CA CYS A 139 -7.76 14.65 18.35
C CYS A 139 -8.50 14.33 19.65
N ASN A 140 -9.82 14.13 19.59
CA ASN A 140 -10.67 13.53 20.63
C ASN A 140 -10.41 14.06 22.05
N PHE A 141 -10.23 15.38 22.18
CA PHE A 141 -9.93 16.06 23.45
C PHE A 141 -8.64 15.61 24.17
N CYS A 142 -7.69 14.99 23.45
CA CYS A 142 -6.38 14.60 23.99
C CYS A 142 -5.46 15.81 24.26
N GLY A 143 -5.82 17.00 23.80
CA GLY A 143 -4.96 18.19 23.83
C GLY A 143 -3.73 18.02 22.93
N ASP A 144 -2.59 18.49 23.40
CA ASP A 144 -1.27 18.43 22.73
C ASP A 144 -0.66 17.02 22.66
N LYS A 145 -1.27 16.02 23.30
CA LYS A 145 -0.74 14.66 23.40
C LYS A 145 -1.01 13.79 22.18
N LEU A 146 -1.99 14.17 21.36
CA LEU A 146 -2.37 13.51 20.13
C LEU A 146 -2.83 14.55 19.14
N THR A 147 -1.91 14.93 18.26
CA THR A 147 -2.10 15.98 17.27
C THR A 147 -1.64 15.52 15.90
N VAL A 148 -2.19 16.14 14.86
CA VAL A 148 -1.71 16.04 13.48
C VAL A 148 -1.50 17.44 12.92
N PRO A 149 -0.58 17.65 11.96
CA PRO A 149 -0.45 18.94 11.28
C PRO A 149 -1.75 19.32 10.57
N LEU A 150 -2.12 20.60 10.63
CA LEU A 150 -3.23 21.14 9.85
C LEU A 150 -2.79 21.29 8.39
N GLU A 151 -3.64 20.82 7.47
CA GLU A 151 -3.46 20.93 6.02
C GLU A 151 -4.74 21.56 5.45
N PRO A 152 -4.87 22.90 5.48
CA PRO A 152 -6.10 23.60 5.10
C PRO A 152 -6.59 23.29 3.68
N GLU A 153 -5.64 23.13 2.74
CA GLU A 153 -5.88 22.83 1.33
C GLU A 153 -6.46 21.44 1.08
N ASN A 154 -6.27 20.51 2.01
CA ASN A 154 -6.69 19.11 1.88
C ASN A 154 -7.96 18.79 2.69
N ILE A 155 -8.61 19.80 3.26
CA ILE A 155 -9.89 19.65 3.95
C ILE A 155 -11.00 19.43 2.92
N PHE A 156 -11.81 18.39 3.12
CA PHE A 156 -12.97 18.13 2.25
C PHE A 156 -14.24 17.90 3.05
N MET A 157 -15.38 18.33 2.48
CA MET A 157 -16.70 18.07 3.04
C MET A 157 -17.35 16.90 2.31
N LEU A 158 -17.88 15.91 3.04
CA LEU A 158 -18.68 14.84 2.47
C LEU A 158 -20.12 15.34 2.26
N PRO A 159 -20.60 15.52 1.01
CA PRO A 159 -21.89 16.17 0.77
C PRO A 159 -23.09 15.46 1.40
N GLN A 160 -23.02 14.12 1.54
CA GLN A 160 -24.12 13.32 2.08
C GLN A 160 -24.32 13.51 3.58
N SER A 161 -23.26 13.78 4.34
CA SER A 161 -23.32 13.95 5.79
C SER A 161 -23.11 15.38 6.25
N GLY A 162 -22.59 16.26 5.39
CA GLY A 162 -22.14 17.61 5.76
C GLY A 162 -20.90 17.63 6.65
N ARG A 163 -20.26 16.47 6.89
CA ARG A 163 -19.08 16.37 7.75
C ARG A 163 -17.83 16.82 7.00
N ILE A 164 -16.95 17.47 7.74
CA ILE A 164 -15.65 17.94 7.27
C ILE A 164 -14.59 16.95 7.72
N TYR A 165 -13.75 16.51 6.79
CA TYR A 165 -12.64 15.60 7.03
C TYR A 165 -11.33 16.31 6.69
N HIS A 166 -10.29 15.96 7.47
CA HIS A 166 -8.90 16.32 7.23
C HIS A 166 -8.12 15.01 7.03
N PRO A 167 -7.12 14.97 6.13
CA PRO A 167 -6.35 13.77 5.83
C PRO A 167 -5.63 13.21 7.06
N ALA A 168 -5.54 11.89 7.14
CA ALA A 168 -4.63 11.26 8.10
C ALA A 168 -3.19 11.30 7.55
N PRO A 169 -2.16 11.33 8.41
CA PRO A 169 -0.78 11.26 7.96
C PRO A 169 -0.52 10.04 7.07
N GLU A 170 0.16 10.27 5.96
CA GLU A 170 0.56 9.22 5.04
C GLU A 170 1.53 8.24 5.72
N LYS A 171 1.42 6.96 5.36
CA LYS A 171 2.35 5.93 5.80
C LYS A 171 2.97 5.22 4.59
N VAL A 172 4.28 5.13 4.60
CA VAL A 172 5.09 4.43 3.60
C VAL A 172 5.71 3.20 4.24
N TYR A 173 5.44 2.03 3.65
CA TYR A 173 6.15 0.79 3.99
C TYR A 173 7.23 0.55 2.94
N ALA A 174 8.45 1.01 3.23
CA ALA A 174 9.59 0.83 2.35
C ALA A 174 10.18 -0.58 2.56
N THR A 175 10.02 -1.46 1.57
CA THR A 175 10.42 -2.85 1.70
C THR A 175 11.79 -3.13 1.08
N MET A 176 12.56 -4.01 1.69
CA MET A 176 13.87 -4.46 1.17
C MET A 176 14.01 -5.98 1.31
N ARG A 177 14.65 -6.63 0.34
CA ARG A 177 14.97 -8.06 0.43
C ARG A 177 15.95 -8.37 1.56
N ASP A 178 16.90 -7.47 1.79
CA ASP A 178 18.00 -7.66 2.73
C ASP A 178 18.13 -6.43 3.63
N LEU A 179 17.71 -6.57 4.89
CA LEU A 179 17.74 -5.49 5.88
C LEU A 179 19.15 -5.10 6.32
N THR A 180 20.19 -5.88 6.01
CA THR A 180 21.58 -5.47 6.32
C THR A 180 22.02 -4.24 5.51
N LYS A 181 21.32 -3.92 4.42
CA LYS A 181 21.62 -2.81 3.50
C LYS A 181 20.76 -1.55 3.73
N LYS A 182 20.05 -1.48 4.85
CA LYS A 182 19.06 -0.42 5.12
C LYS A 182 19.65 0.96 5.45
N SER A 183 20.94 1.05 5.79
CA SER A 183 21.56 2.26 6.36
C SER A 183 21.36 3.51 5.50
N ALA A 184 21.55 3.41 4.18
CA ALA A 184 21.35 4.55 3.27
C ALA A 184 19.88 5.02 3.22
N LEU A 185 18.93 4.10 3.37
CA LEU A 185 17.51 4.44 3.42
C LEU A 185 17.13 5.03 4.78
N GLU A 186 17.71 4.54 5.87
CA GLU A 186 17.50 5.13 7.21
C GLU A 186 18.02 6.57 7.27
N GLU A 187 19.19 6.83 6.69
CA GLU A 187 19.76 8.18 6.55
C GLU A 187 18.86 9.09 5.71
N ALA A 188 18.45 8.64 4.52
CA ALA A 188 17.59 9.42 3.64
C ALA A 188 16.18 9.66 4.23
N ALA A 189 15.66 8.73 5.03
CA ALA A 189 14.35 8.87 5.66
C ALA A 189 14.33 9.94 6.77
N GLY A 190 15.48 10.19 7.43
CA GLY A 190 15.62 11.20 8.48
C GLY A 190 14.49 11.13 9.51
N ASP A 191 13.79 12.25 9.70
CA ASP A 191 12.71 12.39 10.68
C ASP A 191 11.45 11.58 10.39
N CYS A 192 11.27 11.11 9.15
CA CYS A 192 10.12 10.29 8.78
C CYS A 192 10.24 8.85 9.31
N LEU A 193 11.46 8.39 9.60
CA LEU A 193 11.73 7.02 10.01
C LEU A 193 10.97 6.66 11.30
N ASN A 194 10.25 5.54 11.26
CA ASN A 194 9.38 5.04 12.33
C ASN A 194 8.22 5.97 12.73
N LYS A 195 7.96 7.03 11.96
CA LYS A 195 6.81 7.93 12.14
C LYS A 195 5.83 7.80 10.98
N THR A 196 6.31 8.08 9.77
CA THR A 196 5.55 8.00 8.50
C THR A 196 6.20 7.02 7.52
N LEU A 197 7.49 6.72 7.65
CA LEU A 197 8.19 5.70 6.88
C LEU A 197 8.63 4.54 7.76
N PHE A 198 8.24 3.32 7.39
CA PHE A 198 8.57 2.08 8.09
C PHE A 198 9.31 1.14 7.17
N ILE A 199 10.52 0.74 7.55
CA ILE A 199 11.31 -0.24 6.79
C ILE A 199 10.87 -1.65 7.16
N LYS A 200 10.62 -2.49 6.16
CA LYS A 200 10.20 -3.90 6.32
C LYS A 200 11.00 -4.83 5.41
N GLU A 201 11.16 -6.07 5.83
CA GLU A 201 11.72 -7.12 4.98
C GLU A 201 10.64 -7.64 4.02
N LEU A 202 11.00 -7.80 2.75
CA LEU A 202 10.19 -8.48 1.74
C LEU A 202 11.10 -9.01 0.63
N ASP A 203 11.12 -10.33 0.47
CA ASP A 203 11.69 -10.97 -0.72
C ASP A 203 10.54 -11.38 -1.65
N VAL A 204 10.34 -10.60 -2.72
CA VAL A 204 9.27 -10.85 -3.68
C VAL A 204 9.45 -12.18 -4.44
N SER A 205 10.67 -12.72 -4.51
CA SER A 205 10.94 -14.03 -5.13
C SER A 205 10.53 -15.21 -4.26
N LYS A 206 10.07 -14.97 -3.02
CA LYS A 206 9.68 -16.01 -2.05
C LYS A 206 8.21 -15.87 -1.69
N GLU A 207 7.43 -16.88 -2.05
CA GLU A 207 5.97 -16.91 -1.83
C GLU A 207 5.60 -16.67 -0.35
N ASP A 208 6.26 -17.37 0.58
CA ASP A 208 6.00 -17.23 2.01
C ASP A 208 6.34 -15.83 2.55
N SER A 209 7.37 -15.18 2.01
CA SER A 209 7.74 -13.81 2.38
C SER A 209 6.62 -12.84 1.99
N VAL A 210 6.11 -12.94 0.76
CA VAL A 210 5.00 -12.12 0.24
C VAL A 210 3.71 -12.35 1.04
N LYS A 211 3.34 -13.61 1.33
CA LYS A 211 2.14 -13.93 2.11
C LYS A 211 2.22 -13.37 3.51
N LYS A 212 3.34 -13.61 4.21
CA LYS A 212 3.56 -13.12 5.57
C LYS A 212 3.51 -11.60 5.63
N PHE A 213 4.26 -10.92 4.75
CA PHE A 213 4.28 -9.46 4.69
C PHE A 213 2.87 -8.89 4.44
N SER A 214 2.17 -9.40 3.43
CA SER A 214 0.85 -8.88 3.06
C SER A 214 -0.18 -9.11 4.17
N ALA A 215 -0.14 -10.27 4.83
CA ALA A 215 -1.00 -10.56 5.98
C ALA A 215 -0.71 -9.62 7.16
N ASP A 216 0.57 -9.37 7.46
CA ASP A 216 0.98 -8.47 8.53
C ASP A 216 0.53 -7.02 8.27
N ILE A 217 0.72 -6.52 7.04
CA ILE A 217 0.28 -5.18 6.64
C ILE A 217 -1.25 -5.05 6.71
N LEU A 218 -1.99 -6.01 6.14
CA LEU A 218 -3.45 -5.98 6.17
C LEU A 218 -3.99 -6.14 7.59
N LYS A 219 -3.27 -6.82 8.48
CA LYS A 219 -3.62 -6.91 9.90
C LYS A 219 -3.39 -5.59 10.64
N SER A 220 -2.32 -4.86 10.35
CA SER A 220 -1.98 -3.61 11.03
C SER A 220 -2.74 -2.40 10.48
N GLU A 221 -2.84 -2.28 9.15
CA GLU A 221 -3.35 -1.09 8.47
C GLU A 221 -4.76 -1.30 7.88
N SER A 222 -5.27 -2.53 7.84
CA SER A 222 -6.57 -2.95 7.26
C SER A 222 -6.76 -2.75 5.75
N LYS A 223 -6.01 -1.82 5.17
CA LYS A 223 -6.04 -1.46 3.76
C LYS A 223 -4.66 -1.05 3.26
N ILE A 224 -4.53 -0.97 1.95
CA ILE A 224 -3.42 -0.31 1.27
C ILE A 224 -4.01 0.60 0.19
N ASP A 225 -3.59 1.85 0.17
CA ASP A 225 -4.09 2.82 -0.79
C ASP A 225 -3.28 2.75 -2.10
N ILE A 226 -1.96 2.58 -1.99
CA ILE A 226 -1.03 2.57 -3.13
C ILE A 226 -0.08 1.38 -3.01
N LEU A 227 0.06 0.60 -4.08
CA LEU A 227 1.05 -0.46 -4.22
C LEU A 227 2.01 -0.11 -5.36
N ILE A 228 3.33 -0.06 -5.09
CA ILE A 228 4.35 0.18 -6.11
C ILE A 228 5.20 -1.08 -6.29
N ASN A 229 4.97 -1.80 -7.39
CA ASN A 229 5.79 -2.92 -7.82
C ASN A 229 7.09 -2.40 -8.47
N ASN A 230 8.10 -2.17 -7.64
CA ASN A 230 9.41 -1.66 -8.07
C ASN A 230 10.53 -2.71 -8.09
N ALA A 231 10.42 -3.77 -7.28
CA ALA A 231 11.48 -4.75 -7.13
C ALA A 231 11.82 -5.42 -8.48
N GLY A 232 13.10 -5.42 -8.83
CA GLY A 232 13.60 -6.10 -10.02
C GLY A 232 15.10 -5.90 -10.21
N TYR A 233 15.70 -6.73 -11.04
CA TYR A 233 17.11 -6.62 -11.41
C TYR A 233 17.30 -6.87 -12.91
N GLY A 234 18.42 -6.40 -13.44
CA GLY A 234 18.79 -6.54 -14.84
C GLY A 234 19.71 -7.72 -15.08
N GLN A 235 19.65 -8.24 -16.29
CA GLN A 235 20.52 -9.29 -16.81
C GLN A 235 20.95 -8.91 -18.22
N ALA A 236 22.24 -9.06 -18.49
CA ALA A 236 22.80 -8.84 -19.81
C ALA A 236 23.86 -9.88 -20.18
N GLY A 237 23.94 -10.24 -21.46
CA GLY A 237 24.80 -11.32 -21.94
C GLY A 237 24.44 -11.72 -23.36
N SER A 238 25.28 -12.51 -24.00
CA SER A 238 24.91 -13.18 -25.26
C SER A 238 23.81 -14.20 -24.98
N PHE A 239 22.77 -14.20 -25.82
CA PHE A 239 21.49 -14.83 -25.52
C PHE A 239 21.62 -16.34 -25.31
N GLU A 240 22.43 -16.99 -26.13
CA GLU A 240 22.73 -18.42 -26.14
C GLU A 240 23.52 -18.90 -24.90
N HIS A 241 24.17 -17.99 -24.16
CA HIS A 241 24.92 -18.29 -22.93
C HIS A 241 24.14 -17.95 -21.65
N VAL A 242 22.97 -17.36 -21.79
CA VAL A 242 22.08 -17.11 -20.67
C VAL A 242 21.40 -18.43 -20.29
N SER A 243 21.77 -18.98 -19.13
CA SER A 243 21.13 -20.21 -18.65
C SER A 243 19.64 -20.01 -18.37
N LEU A 244 18.84 -21.04 -18.65
CA LEU A 244 17.41 -21.03 -18.35
C LEU A 244 17.12 -20.92 -16.85
N GLU A 245 18.00 -21.44 -15.99
CA GLU A 245 17.90 -21.27 -14.54
C GLU A 245 17.96 -19.78 -14.16
N LYS A 246 18.98 -19.06 -14.66
CA LYS A 246 19.14 -17.63 -14.38
C LYS A 246 18.02 -16.80 -14.99
N SER A 247 17.53 -17.22 -16.16
CA SER A 247 16.34 -16.64 -16.77
C SER A 247 15.12 -16.78 -15.85
N ARG A 248 14.88 -17.98 -15.30
CA ARG A 248 13.79 -18.20 -14.34
C ARG A 248 13.96 -17.36 -13.08
N ASP A 249 15.16 -17.31 -12.50
CA ASP A 249 15.44 -16.46 -11.32
C ASP A 249 15.03 -14.99 -11.55
N LEU A 250 15.28 -14.48 -12.77
CA LEU A 250 14.92 -13.12 -13.15
C LEU A 250 13.40 -12.97 -13.26
N PHE A 251 12.71 -13.91 -13.89
CA PHE A 251 11.24 -13.91 -13.95
C PHE A 251 10.60 -14.07 -12.57
N GLU A 252 11.18 -14.88 -11.67
CA GLU A 252 10.70 -15.02 -10.29
C GLU A 252 10.68 -13.68 -9.56
N THR A 253 11.72 -12.86 -9.73
CA THR A 253 11.77 -11.54 -9.09
C THR A 253 10.97 -10.49 -9.84
N ASN A 254 11.25 -10.30 -11.14
CA ASN A 254 10.73 -9.18 -11.93
C ASN A 254 9.25 -9.35 -12.31
N LEU A 255 8.77 -10.59 -12.46
CA LEU A 255 7.42 -10.89 -12.92
C LEU A 255 6.57 -11.54 -11.83
N PHE A 256 6.92 -12.75 -11.40
CA PHE A 256 6.09 -13.52 -10.47
C PHE A 256 6.00 -12.87 -9.10
N GLY A 257 7.08 -12.24 -8.63
CA GLY A 257 7.05 -11.47 -7.39
C GLY A 257 6.05 -10.31 -7.42
N ALA A 258 6.02 -9.54 -8.52
CA ALA A 258 5.06 -8.46 -8.70
C ALA A 258 3.61 -8.97 -8.85
N ILE A 259 3.41 -10.07 -9.58
CA ILE A 259 2.11 -10.76 -9.69
C ILE A 259 1.62 -11.15 -8.30
N HIS A 260 2.45 -11.87 -7.55
CA HIS A 260 2.04 -12.45 -6.29
C HIS A 260 1.74 -11.37 -5.26
N LEU A 261 2.59 -10.34 -5.15
CA LEU A 261 2.35 -9.20 -4.27
C LEU A 261 1.04 -8.47 -4.62
N THR A 262 0.80 -8.24 -5.92
CA THR A 262 -0.43 -7.62 -6.42
C THR A 262 -1.67 -8.45 -6.08
N GLN A 263 -1.61 -9.78 -6.25
CA GLN A 263 -2.71 -10.69 -5.92
C GLN A 263 -3.09 -10.62 -4.43
N GLN A 264 -2.12 -10.46 -3.52
CA GLN A 264 -2.41 -10.35 -2.07
C GLN A 264 -3.19 -9.08 -1.72
N PHE A 265 -2.96 -7.97 -2.41
CA PHE A 265 -3.57 -6.68 -2.09
C PHE A 265 -4.87 -6.37 -2.86
N ILE A 266 -5.06 -6.93 -4.07
CA ILE A 266 -6.28 -6.72 -4.88
C ILE A 266 -7.57 -6.97 -4.09
N PRO A 267 -7.75 -8.04 -3.29
CA PRO A 267 -8.97 -8.26 -2.53
C PRO A 267 -9.30 -7.12 -1.57
N SER A 268 -8.29 -6.52 -0.93
CA SER A 268 -8.49 -5.37 -0.05
C SER A 268 -8.88 -4.12 -0.85
N MET A 269 -8.20 -3.85 -1.98
CA MET A 269 -8.50 -2.75 -2.89
C MET A 269 -9.92 -2.83 -3.47
N LYS A 270 -10.37 -4.03 -3.84
CA LYS A 270 -11.74 -4.27 -4.32
C LYS A 270 -12.80 -4.02 -3.25
N ARG A 271 -12.52 -4.36 -1.99
CA ARG A 271 -13.44 -4.11 -0.87
C ARG A 271 -13.53 -2.63 -0.52
N GLN A 272 -12.41 -1.91 -0.54
CA GLN A 272 -12.40 -0.47 -0.28
C GLN A 272 -12.97 0.38 -1.43
N LYS A 273 -13.09 -0.19 -2.64
CA LYS A 273 -13.53 0.52 -3.85
C LYS A 273 -12.65 1.73 -4.18
N SER A 274 -11.36 1.57 -3.94
CA SER A 274 -10.30 2.54 -4.19
C SER A 274 -8.97 1.81 -4.25
N GLY A 275 -7.93 2.44 -4.77
CA GLY A 275 -6.57 1.91 -4.74
C GLY A 275 -5.82 2.27 -6.02
N HIS A 276 -4.49 2.24 -5.96
CA HIS A 276 -3.64 2.49 -7.11
C HIS A 276 -2.47 1.50 -7.12
N ILE A 277 -2.34 0.74 -8.21
CA ILE A 277 -1.23 -0.17 -8.43
C ILE A 277 -0.32 0.45 -9.49
N LEU A 278 0.94 0.69 -9.13
CA LEU A 278 1.97 1.17 -10.03
C LEU A 278 2.95 0.03 -10.33
N PHE A 279 3.29 -0.16 -11.59
CA PHE A 279 4.37 -1.04 -12.02
C PHE A 279 5.52 -0.20 -12.53
N ILE A 280 6.72 -0.39 -11.97
CA ILE A 280 7.93 0.21 -12.51
C ILE A 280 8.45 -0.70 -13.62
N SER A 281 8.05 -0.37 -14.84
CA SER A 281 8.51 -1.02 -16.06
C SER A 281 9.86 -0.42 -16.49
N SER A 282 10.07 -0.20 -17.77
CA SER A 282 11.24 0.45 -18.34
C SER A 282 10.99 0.76 -19.82
N THR A 283 11.70 1.71 -20.38
CA THR A 283 11.68 1.98 -21.83
C THR A 283 12.14 0.79 -22.67
N VAL A 284 12.85 -0.18 -22.08
CA VAL A 284 13.20 -1.43 -22.76
C VAL A 284 11.96 -2.28 -23.12
N SER A 285 10.82 -2.11 -22.42
CA SER A 285 9.57 -2.76 -22.84
C SER A 285 9.02 -2.14 -24.14
N THR A 286 9.37 -0.87 -24.38
CA THR A 286 9.04 -0.17 -25.61
C THR A 286 10.03 -0.51 -26.71
N PHE A 287 11.33 -0.63 -26.43
CA PHE A 287 12.32 -1.02 -27.43
C PHE A 287 13.21 -2.13 -26.91
N GLY A 288 13.25 -3.26 -27.64
CA GLY A 288 14.17 -4.32 -27.29
C GLY A 288 15.62 -3.83 -27.37
N ILE A 289 16.35 -4.02 -26.29
CA ILE A 289 17.77 -3.66 -26.20
C ILE A 289 18.60 -4.93 -26.41
N PRO A 290 19.53 -4.94 -27.39
CA PRO A 290 20.40 -6.09 -27.63
C PRO A 290 21.18 -6.50 -26.38
N PHE A 291 21.43 -7.81 -26.24
CA PHE A 291 22.09 -8.44 -25.10
C PHE A 291 21.35 -8.31 -23.77
N CYS A 292 20.11 -7.85 -23.78
CA CYS A 292 19.24 -7.69 -22.61
C CYS A 292 17.88 -8.40 -22.84
N GLU A 293 17.84 -9.46 -23.64
CA GLU A 293 16.62 -10.06 -24.18
C GLU A 293 15.70 -10.58 -23.07
N ILE A 294 16.26 -11.32 -22.10
CA ILE A 294 15.49 -11.87 -20.97
C ILE A 294 14.97 -10.77 -20.04
N TYR A 295 15.78 -9.75 -19.77
CA TYR A 295 15.34 -8.58 -19.00
C TYR A 295 14.22 -7.82 -19.72
N THR A 296 14.39 -7.58 -21.04
CA THR A 296 13.39 -6.98 -21.92
C THR A 296 12.09 -7.76 -21.88
N ALA A 297 12.14 -9.08 -22.05
CA ALA A 297 10.97 -9.96 -21.98
C ALA A 297 10.25 -9.84 -20.63
N SER A 298 10.97 -9.78 -19.52
CA SER A 298 10.36 -9.61 -18.18
C SER A 298 9.61 -8.27 -18.03
N LYS A 299 10.15 -7.17 -18.59
CA LYS A 299 9.50 -5.85 -18.55
C LYS A 299 8.31 -5.77 -19.49
N CYS A 300 8.39 -6.36 -20.68
CA CYS A 300 7.24 -6.52 -21.57
C CYS A 300 6.11 -7.35 -20.92
N ALA A 301 6.45 -8.41 -20.19
CA ALA A 301 5.47 -9.24 -19.50
C ALA A 301 4.72 -8.46 -18.41
N ILE A 302 5.42 -7.61 -17.65
CA ILE A 302 4.79 -6.70 -16.68
C ILE A 302 3.83 -5.72 -17.36
N ASP A 303 4.22 -5.15 -18.50
CA ASP A 303 3.34 -4.25 -19.26
C ASP A 303 2.04 -4.94 -19.67
N GLY A 304 2.15 -6.16 -20.23
CA GLY A 304 0.97 -6.94 -20.65
C GLY A 304 0.03 -7.28 -19.49
N ILE A 305 0.57 -7.61 -18.32
CA ILE A 305 -0.24 -7.88 -17.12
C ILE A 305 -0.93 -6.61 -16.64
N ALA A 306 -0.20 -5.50 -16.53
CA ALA A 306 -0.77 -4.23 -16.10
C ALA A 306 -1.88 -3.74 -17.06
N GLU A 307 -1.66 -3.87 -18.37
CA GLU A 307 -2.63 -3.47 -19.41
C GLU A 307 -3.90 -4.33 -19.37
N SER A 308 -3.74 -5.63 -19.08
CA SER A 308 -4.87 -6.55 -18.89
C SER A 308 -5.63 -6.31 -17.58
N LEU A 309 -4.92 -5.97 -16.49
CA LEU A 309 -5.53 -5.70 -15.18
C LEU A 309 -6.32 -4.40 -15.15
N ALA A 310 -5.80 -3.34 -15.77
CA ALA A 310 -6.35 -1.99 -15.73
C ALA A 310 -7.88 -1.92 -15.99
N PRO A 311 -8.43 -2.43 -17.11
CA PRO A 311 -9.87 -2.32 -17.38
C PRO A 311 -10.72 -3.11 -16.37
N THR A 312 -10.23 -4.26 -15.90
CA THR A 312 -10.99 -5.09 -14.95
C THR A 312 -11.01 -4.49 -13.54
N LEU A 313 -9.92 -3.87 -13.11
CA LEU A 313 -9.79 -3.22 -11.81
C LEU A 313 -10.45 -1.84 -11.77
N ALA A 314 -10.57 -1.16 -12.91
CA ALA A 314 -11.33 0.09 -13.03
C ALA A 314 -12.80 -0.05 -12.60
N LEU A 315 -13.43 -1.21 -12.85
CA LEU A 315 -14.79 -1.53 -12.37
C LEU A 315 -14.93 -1.54 -10.84
N PHE A 316 -13.81 -1.59 -10.13
CA PHE A 316 -13.72 -1.52 -8.67
C PHE A 316 -13.15 -0.19 -8.19
N ASN A 317 -13.00 0.80 -9.08
CA ASN A 317 -12.33 2.08 -8.82
C ASN A 317 -10.89 1.90 -8.31
N VAL A 318 -10.21 0.87 -8.82
CA VAL A 318 -8.78 0.60 -8.58
C VAL A 318 -8.01 0.97 -9.84
N LYS A 319 -7.11 1.95 -9.70
CA LYS A 319 -6.26 2.49 -10.77
C LYS A 319 -5.05 1.58 -11.00
N VAL A 320 -4.61 1.46 -12.25
CA VAL A 320 -3.36 0.78 -12.62
C VAL A 320 -2.55 1.71 -13.51
N THR A 321 -1.28 1.89 -13.20
CA THR A 321 -0.35 2.74 -13.97
C THR A 321 0.98 2.03 -14.16
N ILE A 322 1.60 2.22 -15.32
CA ILE A 322 2.97 1.83 -15.61
C ILE A 322 3.82 3.10 -15.66
N ILE A 323 4.97 3.07 -14.99
CA ILE A 323 6.04 4.05 -15.14
C ILE A 323 7.12 3.40 -16.01
N CYS A 324 7.57 4.10 -17.05
CA CYS A 324 8.58 3.64 -18.01
C CYS A 324 9.84 4.52 -17.89
N PRO A 325 10.74 4.26 -16.91
CA PRO A 325 12.00 4.96 -16.83
C PRO A 325 12.95 4.54 -17.96
N GLY A 326 13.70 5.53 -18.46
CA GLY A 326 14.94 5.33 -19.22
C GLY A 326 16.11 4.95 -18.31
N PRO A 327 17.37 5.24 -18.70
CA PRO A 327 18.53 5.07 -17.83
C PRO A 327 18.42 5.96 -16.58
N VAL A 328 18.67 5.41 -15.40
CA VAL A 328 18.62 6.14 -14.12
C VAL A 328 19.92 5.93 -13.36
N ASP A 329 20.50 7.00 -12.84
CA ASP A 329 21.70 7.01 -12.00
C ASP A 329 21.42 6.34 -10.66
N THR A 330 21.62 5.03 -10.66
CA THR A 330 21.44 4.13 -9.54
C THR A 330 22.47 3.02 -9.63
N LYS A 331 22.57 2.21 -8.57
CA LYS A 331 23.39 1.00 -8.58
C LYS A 331 22.84 -0.10 -9.51
N PHE A 332 21.75 0.12 -10.25
CA PHE A 332 21.13 -0.87 -11.13
C PHE A 332 22.09 -1.34 -12.23
N GLY A 333 22.64 -0.42 -13.03
CA GLY A 333 23.56 -0.74 -14.13
C GLY A 333 24.78 -1.54 -13.65
N PRO A 334 25.53 -1.04 -12.65
CA PRO A 334 26.66 -1.77 -12.07
C PRO A 334 26.30 -3.11 -11.41
N SER A 335 25.04 -3.33 -11.02
CA SER A 335 24.57 -4.56 -10.36
C SER A 335 23.90 -5.54 -11.33
N MET A 336 23.88 -5.26 -12.63
CA MET A 336 23.31 -6.18 -13.61
C MET A 336 24.10 -7.50 -13.63
N ALA A 337 23.38 -8.61 -13.70
CA ALA A 337 23.99 -9.92 -13.85
C ALA A 337 24.56 -10.04 -15.28
N MET A 338 25.88 -10.15 -15.39
CA MET A 338 26.60 -10.24 -16.66
C MET A 338 26.93 -11.69 -16.98
N PHE A 339 26.46 -12.17 -18.12
CA PHE A 339 26.78 -13.49 -18.67
C PHE A 339 27.70 -13.33 -19.88
N ASP A 340 28.45 -14.39 -20.19
CA ASP A 340 29.32 -14.48 -21.36
C ASP A 340 30.64 -13.67 -21.30
N GLN A 341 31.49 -13.91 -20.29
CA GLN A 341 32.82 -13.30 -20.30
C GLN A 341 33.87 -14.09 -21.11
N ASN A 342 33.64 -15.37 -21.47
CA ASN A 342 34.60 -16.20 -22.22
C ASN A 342 33.95 -17.36 -23.01
N GLU A 343 32.64 -17.37 -23.26
CA GLU A 343 31.96 -18.56 -23.83
C GLU A 343 31.47 -18.36 -25.26
N SER A 344 31.23 -17.11 -25.70
CA SER A 344 30.87 -16.77 -27.07
C SER A 344 32.04 -16.81 -28.03
N ASP A 345 31.70 -16.91 -29.32
CA ASP A 345 32.65 -16.82 -30.43
C ASP A 345 33.28 -15.43 -30.55
N GLU A 346 34.41 -15.35 -31.27
CA GLU A 346 35.19 -14.12 -31.42
C GLU A 346 34.41 -12.99 -32.11
N GLU A 347 33.50 -13.32 -33.05
CA GLU A 347 32.71 -12.33 -33.78
C GLU A 347 31.67 -11.69 -32.84
N THR A 348 30.93 -12.50 -32.08
CA THR A 348 29.98 -12.02 -31.06
C THR A 348 30.66 -11.15 -30.01
N MET A 349 31.85 -11.55 -29.55
CA MET A 349 32.62 -10.76 -28.58
C MET A 349 33.09 -9.41 -29.16
N ALA A 350 33.49 -9.38 -30.43
CA ALA A 350 33.87 -8.13 -31.11
C ALA A 350 32.66 -7.18 -31.26
N ILE A 351 31.51 -7.70 -31.68
CA ILE A 351 30.24 -6.95 -31.78
C ILE A 351 29.86 -6.40 -30.41
N ARG A 352 29.87 -7.23 -29.37
CA ARG A 352 29.52 -6.86 -27.99
C ARG A 352 30.43 -5.76 -27.44
N LYS A 353 31.73 -5.81 -27.72
CA LYS A 353 32.67 -4.77 -27.29
C LYS A 353 32.32 -3.40 -27.88
N GLN A 354 32.00 -3.35 -29.17
CA GLN A 354 31.60 -2.10 -29.83
C GLN A 354 30.22 -1.63 -29.33
N TYR A 355 29.27 -2.56 -29.16
CA TYR A 355 27.97 -2.30 -28.56
C TYR A 355 28.09 -1.63 -27.17
N LEU A 356 28.91 -2.20 -26.27
CA LEU A 356 29.07 -1.66 -24.91
C LEU A 356 29.63 -0.23 -24.91
N LYS A 357 30.53 0.09 -25.85
CA LYS A 357 31.05 1.44 -26.05
C LYS A 357 29.95 2.42 -26.46
N ASN A 358 29.10 2.03 -27.41
CA ASN A 358 27.98 2.85 -27.88
C ASN A 358 26.91 3.01 -26.78
N LEU A 359 26.58 1.93 -26.07
CA LEU A 359 25.65 1.93 -24.94
C LEU A 359 26.10 2.91 -23.85
N GLN A 360 27.39 2.94 -23.52
CA GLN A 360 27.92 3.88 -22.53
C GLN A 360 27.67 5.34 -22.93
N GLN A 361 27.88 5.69 -24.21
CA GLN A 361 27.63 7.05 -24.70
C GLN A 361 26.13 7.42 -24.63
N ILE A 362 25.25 6.47 -24.99
CA ILE A 362 23.79 6.68 -24.94
C ILE A 362 23.31 6.91 -23.51
N ILE A 363 23.80 6.10 -22.57
CA ILE A 363 23.45 6.24 -21.14
C ILE A 363 23.93 7.60 -20.64
N SER A 364 25.19 7.99 -20.90
CA SER A 364 25.72 9.28 -20.46
C SER A 364 24.95 10.48 -21.01
N GLY A 365 24.34 10.38 -22.20
CA GLY A 365 23.56 11.45 -22.79
C GLY A 365 22.10 11.55 -22.32
N ASN A 366 21.56 10.52 -21.66
CA ASN A 366 20.12 10.43 -21.33
C ASN A 366 19.84 9.95 -19.89
N ILE A 367 20.86 9.93 -19.02
CA ILE A 367 20.71 9.46 -17.64
C ILE A 367 19.87 10.43 -16.80
N GLN A 368 18.91 9.89 -16.07
CA GLN A 368 18.07 10.62 -15.12
C GLN A 368 18.52 10.34 -13.70
N THR A 369 18.21 11.25 -12.78
CA THR A 369 18.35 11.03 -11.34
C THR A 369 17.17 10.24 -10.79
N SER A 370 17.36 9.59 -9.64
CA SER A 370 16.26 8.91 -8.94
C SER A 370 15.12 9.86 -8.52
N GLN A 371 15.45 11.13 -8.28
CA GLN A 371 14.52 12.18 -7.88
C GLN A 371 13.61 12.61 -9.03
N GLU A 372 14.14 12.71 -10.25
CA GLU A 372 13.34 13.01 -11.45
C GLU A 372 12.30 11.91 -11.71
N VAL A 373 12.70 10.65 -11.59
CA VAL A 373 11.77 9.51 -11.71
C VAL A 373 10.76 9.51 -10.56
N ALA A 374 11.19 9.78 -9.33
CA ALA A 374 10.29 9.87 -8.16
C ALA A 374 9.24 10.98 -8.33
N LYS A 375 9.59 12.10 -8.98
CA LYS A 375 8.64 13.18 -9.29
C LYS A 375 7.53 12.70 -10.23
N VAL A 376 7.87 11.95 -11.28
CA VAL A 376 6.87 11.36 -12.20
C VAL A 376 5.98 10.33 -11.50
N ILE A 377 6.55 9.52 -10.61
CA ILE A 377 5.78 8.59 -9.76
C ILE A 377 4.78 9.36 -8.89
N LYS A 378 5.24 10.45 -8.26
CA LYS A 378 4.41 11.32 -7.43
C LYS A 378 3.28 11.95 -8.23
N GLU A 379 3.57 12.50 -9.42
CA GLU A 379 2.58 13.07 -10.33
C GLU A 379 1.52 12.03 -10.74
N ALA A 380 1.92 10.78 -10.98
CA ALA A 380 0.99 9.69 -11.27
C ALA A 380 0.10 9.36 -10.06
N ILE A 381 0.65 9.34 -8.86
CA ILE A 381 -0.10 9.08 -7.61
C ILE A 381 -1.12 10.18 -7.33
N GLU A 382 -0.72 11.45 -7.46
CA GLU A 382 -1.54 12.62 -7.13
C GLU A 382 -2.59 12.95 -8.20
N ALA A 383 -2.51 12.35 -9.39
CA ALA A 383 -3.48 12.59 -10.45
C ALA A 383 -4.87 12.01 -10.12
N ASP A 384 -5.90 12.86 -10.22
CA ASP A 384 -7.31 12.46 -10.09
C ASP A 384 -7.66 11.32 -11.06
N LYS A 385 -7.20 11.46 -12.32
CA LYS A 385 -7.33 10.49 -13.40
C LYS A 385 -5.94 10.21 -13.98
N PRO A 386 -5.14 9.32 -13.37
CA PRO A 386 -3.80 9.07 -13.86
C PRO A 386 -3.85 8.40 -15.23
N ASN A 387 -2.86 8.72 -16.06
CA ASN A 387 -2.66 7.99 -17.30
C ASN A 387 -2.28 6.53 -17.00
N PHE A 388 -2.59 5.63 -17.93
CA PHE A 388 -2.14 4.25 -17.81
C PHE A 388 -0.61 4.15 -17.91
N ARG A 389 0.06 5.00 -18.70
CA ARG A 389 1.50 4.92 -18.96
C ARG A 389 2.14 6.30 -18.84
N TYR A 390 3.26 6.38 -18.10
CA TYR A 390 4.10 7.58 -17.97
C TYR A 390 5.53 7.24 -18.39
N TYR A 391 6.04 7.94 -19.41
CA TYR A 391 7.46 7.94 -19.73
C TYR A 391 8.14 9.03 -18.90
N THR A 392 9.31 8.74 -18.33
CA THR A 392 9.98 9.70 -17.45
C THR A 392 10.78 10.76 -18.20
N SER A 393 11.01 10.56 -19.50
CA SER A 393 11.65 11.54 -20.38
C SER A 393 10.81 11.80 -21.63
N GLU A 394 10.83 13.05 -22.11
CA GLU A 394 10.18 13.46 -23.37
C GLU A 394 10.78 12.75 -24.59
N LYS A 395 12.09 12.46 -24.55
CA LYS A 395 12.76 11.72 -25.61
C LYS A 395 12.17 10.31 -25.73
N ASP A 396 12.07 9.58 -24.62
CA ASP A 396 11.54 8.22 -24.63
C ASP A 396 10.06 8.19 -25.05
N LEU A 397 9.28 9.19 -24.65
CA LEU A 397 7.89 9.37 -25.10
C LEU A 397 7.80 9.57 -26.62
N LYS A 398 8.67 10.41 -27.19
CA LYS A 398 8.71 10.65 -28.63
C LYS A 398 9.09 9.38 -29.40
N ASP A 399 10.10 8.67 -28.93
CA ASP A 399 10.57 7.42 -29.54
C ASP A 399 9.44 6.38 -29.49
N ALA A 400 8.78 6.21 -28.34
CA ALA A 400 7.65 5.31 -28.18
C ALA A 400 6.51 5.57 -29.18
N ARG A 401 6.15 6.85 -29.38
CA ARG A 401 5.13 7.25 -30.35
C ARG A 401 5.53 6.86 -31.78
N ALA A 402 6.80 7.08 -32.14
CA ALA A 402 7.31 6.72 -33.46
C ALA A 402 7.26 5.20 -33.70
N LYS A 403 7.62 4.39 -32.68
CA LYS A 403 7.53 2.93 -32.78
C LYS A 403 6.10 2.45 -33.02
N LEU A 404 5.15 2.92 -32.23
CA LEU A 404 3.75 2.44 -32.31
C LEU A 404 3.06 2.85 -33.62
N ALA A 405 3.54 3.91 -34.28
CA ALA A 405 3.05 4.32 -35.59
C ALA A 405 3.51 3.38 -36.73
N ASP A 406 4.63 2.67 -36.57
CA ASP A 406 5.13 1.70 -37.55
C ASP A 406 4.64 0.29 -37.22
N THR A 407 3.59 -0.16 -37.92
CA THR A 407 3.02 -1.50 -37.73
C THR A 407 3.91 -2.63 -38.24
N THR A 408 4.95 -2.33 -39.03
CA THR A 408 5.90 -3.36 -39.53
C THR A 408 7.01 -3.63 -38.52
N GLY A 409 7.33 -2.64 -37.67
CA GLY A 409 8.45 -2.69 -36.74
C GLY A 409 9.82 -2.46 -37.39
N ASN A 410 9.92 -2.33 -38.72
CA ASN A 410 11.18 -2.16 -39.42
C ASN A 410 11.91 -0.88 -39.02
N ALA A 411 11.18 0.22 -38.83
CA ALA A 411 11.77 1.48 -38.40
C ALA A 411 12.35 1.36 -36.98
N ALA A 412 11.71 0.57 -36.11
CA ALA A 412 12.22 0.31 -34.76
C ALA A 412 13.51 -0.52 -34.79
N ILE A 413 13.59 -1.55 -35.64
CA ILE A 413 14.81 -2.35 -35.81
C ILE A 413 15.95 -1.51 -36.41
N GLN A 414 15.66 -0.71 -37.44
CA GLN A 414 16.64 0.21 -38.01
C GLN A 414 17.13 1.24 -36.99
N PHE A 415 16.22 1.80 -36.19
CA PHE A 415 16.58 2.72 -35.10
C PHE A 415 17.53 2.07 -34.10
N ILE A 416 17.25 0.83 -33.66
CA ILE A 416 18.13 0.07 -32.76
C ILE A 416 19.48 -0.20 -33.41
N ASN A 417 19.50 -0.62 -34.68
CA ASN A 417 20.76 -0.89 -35.39
C ASN A 417 21.63 0.36 -35.50
N ASN A 418 21.04 1.48 -35.91
CA ASN A 418 21.74 2.75 -36.03
C ASN A 418 22.18 3.30 -34.66
N THR A 419 21.43 3.02 -33.59
CA THR A 419 21.75 3.54 -32.26
C THR A 419 22.87 2.72 -31.59
N PHE A 420 22.80 1.39 -31.68
CA PHE A 420 23.66 0.51 -30.89
C PHE A 420 24.82 -0.10 -31.68
N PHE A 421 24.69 -0.24 -33.00
CA PHE A 421 25.66 -0.92 -33.86
C PHE A 421 26.28 -0.01 -34.93
N GLU A 422 26.15 1.32 -34.81
CA GLU A 422 26.87 2.25 -35.67
C GLU A 422 28.38 1.98 -35.62
N GLY A 423 29.00 1.85 -36.80
CA GLY A 423 30.42 1.54 -36.96
C GLY A 423 30.79 0.06 -36.76
N VAL A 424 29.84 -0.82 -36.47
CA VAL A 424 30.06 -2.28 -36.50
C VAL A 424 30.04 -2.73 -37.96
N LYS A 425 31.15 -3.25 -38.45
CA LYS A 425 31.17 -3.94 -39.75
C LYS A 425 30.45 -5.26 -39.58
N LEU A 426 29.21 -5.33 -40.04
CA LEU A 426 28.56 -6.62 -40.28
C LEU A 426 29.42 -7.36 -41.30
N SER A 427 29.82 -8.59 -40.98
CA SER A 427 30.26 -9.53 -42.01
C SER A 427 29.16 -9.55 -43.08
N SER A 428 29.54 -9.37 -44.34
CA SER A 428 28.61 -9.13 -45.45
C SER A 428 27.47 -10.17 -45.43
N LEU A 429 26.26 -9.72 -45.11
CA LEU A 429 25.01 -10.47 -45.28
C LEU A 429 24.71 -10.67 -46.76
#